data_AF-A0A9D5T9W9-F1
#
_entry.id   AF-A0A9D5T9W9-F1
#
_cell.length_a   1.000
_cell.length_b   1.000
_cell.length_c   1.000
_cell.angle_alpha   90.00
_cell.angle_beta   90.00
_cell.angle_gamma   90.00
#
_symmetry.space_group_name_H-M   'P 1'
#
loop_
_entity.id
_entity.type
_entity.pdbx_description
1 polymer ?
#
loop_
_entity_poly.entity_id
_entity_poly.type
_entity_poly.pdbx_seq_one_letter_code
_entity_poly.pdbx_strand_id
1 'polypeptide(L)'
;MTFDSRDYRRQLGFTNQENLKKHFKATDIICINWDKIEQCNQRLKDMFRQINRTVHPSVKWINMNEIDYEIDNAYTIMRENDILPHLNNYGRYPEDLYYNWMRGYIVCKYFAPALARIFNVPEEQIRTVGHDSLAEIETFSQSPVADLEIRIDNTIIRLEIQSGYTGVNDIKAHKVREAQRAFRYEQILSYVVHFDLFNGTMAIVDITNIDENSIHWVTRAQMEGQRVFSIPDEAFCWFLPDEPPYYLDILF
;
A
#
# COMPACT_ATOMS: atom_id res chain seq x y z
N MET A 1 50.03 11.70 0.93
CA MET A 1 48.94 12.51 1.50
C MET A 1 47.68 11.68 1.45
N THR A 2 47.07 11.41 2.60
CA THR A 2 45.77 10.73 2.70
C THR A 2 44.67 11.73 2.37
N PHE A 3 43.89 11.44 1.35
CA PHE A 3 42.74 12.25 0.96
C PHE A 3 41.63 12.10 2.01
N ASP A 4 41.24 13.19 2.67
CA ASP A 4 40.09 13.20 3.57
C ASP A 4 38.86 13.79 2.87
N SER A 5 38.00 12.89 2.40
CA SER A 5 36.72 13.25 1.79
C SER A 5 35.80 14.06 2.71
N ARG A 6 35.97 14.01 4.04
CA ARG A 6 35.15 14.81 4.98
C ARG A 6 35.57 16.27 4.99
N ASP A 7 36.88 16.55 4.92
CA ASP A 7 37.39 17.92 4.89
C ASP A 7 36.95 18.64 3.61
N TYR A 8 37.01 17.96 2.46
CA TYR A 8 36.48 18.48 1.20
C TYR A 8 34.99 18.88 1.30
N ARG A 9 34.15 18.04 1.92
CA ARG A 9 32.71 18.35 2.11
C ARG A 9 32.51 19.56 3.02
N ARG A 10 33.32 19.71 4.07
CA ARG A 10 33.29 20.89 4.95
C ARG A 10 33.69 22.16 4.22
N GLN A 11 34.70 22.09 3.34
CA GLN A 11 35.10 23.22 2.49
C GLN A 11 33.99 23.64 1.53
N LEU A 12 33.16 22.70 1.07
CA LEU A 12 31.93 22.99 0.31
C LEU A 12 30.79 23.57 1.17
N GLY A 13 30.95 23.67 2.50
CA GLY A 13 29.94 24.15 3.44
C GLY A 13 29.04 23.07 4.05
N PHE A 14 29.35 21.78 3.84
CA PHE A 14 28.49 20.67 4.27
C PHE A 14 29.18 19.77 5.31
N THR A 15 28.53 19.55 6.44
CA THR A 15 29.00 18.64 7.51
C THR A 15 28.40 17.24 7.41
N ASN A 16 27.35 17.06 6.60
CA ASN A 16 26.62 15.81 6.40
C ASN A 16 26.69 15.39 4.92
N GLN A 17 27.06 14.13 4.67
CA GLN A 17 27.10 13.53 3.33
C GLN A 17 25.75 13.58 2.62
N GLU A 18 24.66 13.31 3.33
CA GLU A 18 23.31 13.28 2.77
C GLU A 18 22.86 14.68 2.35
N ASN A 19 23.15 15.72 3.14
CA ASN A 19 22.80 17.08 2.77
C ASN A 19 23.54 17.54 1.51
N LEU A 20 24.83 17.19 1.39
CA LEU A 20 25.59 17.48 0.17
C LEU A 20 25.03 16.74 -1.04
N LYS A 21 24.68 15.44 -0.90
CA LYS A 21 24.03 14.67 -1.97
C LYS A 21 22.71 15.31 -2.39
N LYS A 22 21.89 15.73 -1.42
CA LYS A 22 20.60 16.36 -1.69
C LYS A 22 20.78 17.65 -2.48
N HIS A 23 21.68 18.53 -2.01
CA HIS A 23 22.00 19.78 -2.67
C HIS A 23 22.52 19.58 -4.11
N PHE A 24 23.48 18.67 -4.30
CA PHE A 24 24.02 18.36 -5.64
C PHE A 24 22.99 17.74 -6.59
N LYS A 25 22.00 17.02 -6.06
CA LYS A 25 20.91 16.45 -6.86
C LYS A 25 19.68 17.36 -6.93
N ALA A 26 19.71 18.54 -6.30
CA ALA A 26 18.59 19.44 -6.09
C ALA A 26 17.34 18.77 -5.45
N THR A 27 17.51 17.66 -4.72
CA THR A 27 16.39 16.94 -4.07
C THR A 27 15.99 17.57 -2.73
N ASP A 28 16.68 18.62 -2.29
CA ASP A 28 16.31 19.51 -1.19
C ASP A 28 15.30 20.58 -1.60
N ILE A 29 15.14 20.84 -2.91
CA ILE A 29 14.11 21.74 -3.44
C ILE A 29 12.80 20.96 -3.57
N ILE A 30 11.80 21.34 -2.78
CA ILE A 30 10.47 20.73 -2.84
C ILE A 30 9.52 21.69 -3.58
N CYS A 31 9.07 21.27 -4.76
CA CYS A 31 8.07 21.98 -5.54
C CYS A 31 6.98 20.99 -5.92
N ILE A 32 5.74 21.29 -5.53
CA ILE A 32 4.60 20.44 -5.84
C ILE A 32 3.99 20.87 -7.17
N ASN A 33 3.88 19.93 -8.08
CA ASN A 33 3.13 20.07 -9.33
C ASN A 33 1.66 19.69 -9.10
N TRP A 34 0.85 20.68 -8.72
CA TRP A 34 -0.58 20.49 -8.45
C TRP A 34 -1.36 20.02 -9.69
N ASP A 35 -1.02 20.53 -10.88
CA ASP A 35 -1.67 20.11 -12.13
C ASP A 35 -1.46 18.62 -12.42
N LYS A 36 -0.27 18.09 -12.10
CA LYS A 36 0.02 16.65 -12.20
C LYS A 36 -0.82 15.85 -11.19
N ILE A 37 -0.96 16.35 -9.96
CA ILE A 37 -1.80 15.69 -8.93
C ILE A 37 -3.26 15.62 -9.38
N GLU A 38 -3.80 16.71 -9.92
CA GLU A 38 -5.19 16.74 -10.42
C GLU A 38 -5.38 15.75 -11.58
N GLN A 39 -4.42 15.65 -12.50
CA GLN A 39 -4.42 14.64 -13.56
C GLN A 39 -4.33 13.21 -13.01
N CYS A 40 -3.52 12.99 -11.99
CA CYS A 40 -3.43 11.72 -11.27
C CYS A 40 -4.78 11.33 -10.65
N ASN A 41 -5.47 12.26 -10.00
CA ASN A 41 -6.80 12.02 -9.41
C ASN A 41 -7.84 11.69 -10.49
N GLN A 42 -7.86 12.44 -11.58
CA GLN A 42 -8.73 12.13 -12.70
C GLN A 42 -8.44 10.72 -13.26
N ARG A 43 -7.17 10.34 -13.37
CA ARG A 43 -6.77 9.00 -13.81
C ARG A 43 -7.26 7.91 -12.86
N LEU A 44 -7.23 8.12 -11.54
CA LEU A 44 -7.78 7.17 -10.56
C LEU A 44 -9.28 6.98 -10.77
N LYS A 45 -10.04 8.08 -10.86
CA LYS A 45 -11.49 8.03 -11.10
C LYS A 45 -11.82 7.23 -12.36
N ASP A 46 -11.11 7.50 -13.45
CA ASP A 46 -11.32 6.79 -14.72
C ASP A 46 -10.96 5.30 -14.62
N MET A 47 -9.86 4.97 -13.95
CA MET A 47 -9.42 3.60 -13.71
C MET A 47 -10.46 2.83 -12.90
N PHE A 48 -10.97 3.38 -11.80
CA PHE A 48 -11.97 2.69 -10.97
C PHE A 48 -13.34 2.59 -11.64
N ARG A 49 -13.71 3.55 -12.51
CA ARG A 49 -14.89 3.38 -13.37
C ARG A 49 -14.72 2.22 -14.37
N GLN A 50 -13.51 2.01 -14.90
CA GLN A 50 -13.22 0.87 -15.77
C GLN A 50 -13.25 -0.44 -14.99
N ILE A 51 -12.63 -0.50 -13.81
CA ILE A 51 -12.69 -1.66 -12.91
C ILE A 51 -14.16 -2.00 -12.58
N ASN A 52 -14.97 -1.01 -12.18
CA ASN A 52 -16.38 -1.20 -11.83
C ASN A 52 -17.23 -1.75 -12.98
N ARG A 53 -16.84 -1.55 -14.24
CA ARG A 53 -17.53 -2.16 -15.37
C ARG A 53 -17.21 -3.65 -15.51
N THR A 54 -16.02 -4.04 -15.12
CA THR A 54 -15.43 -5.37 -15.37
C THR A 54 -15.64 -6.36 -14.22
N VAL A 55 -15.66 -5.90 -12.96
CA VAL A 55 -15.87 -6.79 -11.80
C VAL A 55 -17.26 -7.42 -11.78
N HIS A 56 -17.42 -8.49 -10.99
CA HIS A 56 -18.70 -9.16 -10.79
C HIS A 56 -19.78 -8.19 -10.29
N PRO A 57 -21.06 -8.31 -10.72
CA PRO A 57 -22.14 -7.43 -10.30
C PRO A 57 -22.28 -7.22 -8.79
N SER A 58 -21.99 -8.23 -7.97
CA SER A 58 -22.03 -8.07 -6.51
C SER A 58 -20.98 -7.09 -6.00
N VAL A 59 -19.80 -7.00 -6.62
CA VAL A 59 -18.71 -6.08 -6.24
C VAL A 59 -18.95 -4.66 -6.74
N LYS A 60 -19.86 -4.47 -7.72
CA LYS A 60 -20.05 -3.17 -8.35
C LYS A 60 -20.63 -2.13 -7.41
N TRP A 61 -20.08 -0.93 -7.50
CA TRP A 61 -20.69 0.27 -6.94
C TRP A 61 -21.77 0.77 -7.91
N ILE A 62 -22.98 0.93 -7.38
CA ILE A 62 -24.12 1.50 -8.14
C ILE A 62 -23.83 2.97 -8.44
N ASN A 63 -23.25 3.69 -7.49
CA ASN A 63 -22.93 5.09 -7.57
C ASN A 63 -21.42 5.33 -7.42
N MET A 64 -20.72 5.51 -8.54
CA MET A 64 -19.28 5.80 -8.54
C MET A 64 -18.92 7.18 -7.94
N ASN A 65 -19.89 8.07 -7.74
CA ASN A 65 -19.61 9.38 -7.14
C ASN A 65 -19.11 9.27 -5.70
N GLU A 66 -19.41 8.17 -4.99
CA GLU A 66 -18.90 7.91 -3.65
C GLU A 66 -17.39 7.67 -3.67
N ILE A 67 -16.88 6.92 -4.65
CA ILE A 67 -15.45 6.71 -4.84
C ILE A 67 -14.76 7.98 -5.32
N ASP A 68 -15.40 8.73 -6.24
CA ASP A 68 -14.87 10.02 -6.69
C ASP A 68 -14.74 11.00 -5.51
N TYR A 69 -15.73 11.00 -4.60
CA TYR A 69 -15.71 11.80 -3.38
C TYR A 69 -14.58 11.39 -2.43
N GLU A 70 -14.33 10.09 -2.21
CA GLU A 70 -13.20 9.65 -1.37
C GLU A 70 -11.85 10.15 -1.95
N ILE A 71 -11.69 10.15 -3.28
CA ILE A 71 -10.49 10.70 -3.96
C ILE A 71 -10.35 12.20 -3.70
N ASP A 72 -11.41 12.96 -3.95
CA ASP A 72 -11.40 14.43 -3.84
C ASP A 72 -11.26 14.89 -2.40
N ASN A 73 -11.90 14.20 -1.46
CA ASN A 73 -11.81 14.48 -0.04
C ASN A 73 -10.40 14.22 0.49
N ALA A 74 -9.79 13.06 0.17
CA ALA A 74 -8.42 12.77 0.56
C ALA A 74 -7.43 13.79 -0.01
N TYR A 75 -7.59 14.18 -1.27
CA TYR A 75 -6.80 15.26 -1.89
C TYR A 75 -6.94 16.58 -1.13
N THR A 76 -8.17 16.97 -0.80
CA THR A 76 -8.46 18.24 -0.09
C THR A 76 -7.82 18.23 1.30
N ILE A 77 -8.04 17.17 2.09
CA ILE A 77 -7.48 17.05 3.44
C ILE A 77 -5.95 17.11 3.40
N MET A 78 -5.30 16.36 2.50
CA MET A 78 -3.83 16.35 2.40
C MET A 78 -3.26 17.70 1.97
N ARG A 79 -3.98 18.42 1.10
CA ARG A 79 -3.59 19.76 0.64
C ARG A 79 -3.74 20.80 1.74
N GLU A 80 -4.86 20.77 2.47
CA GLU A 80 -5.14 21.71 3.55
C GLU A 80 -4.19 21.53 4.75
N ASN A 81 -3.77 20.29 5.02
CA ASN A 81 -2.83 19.96 6.09
C ASN A 81 -1.35 20.00 5.65
N ASP A 82 -1.06 20.47 4.43
CA ASP A 82 0.29 20.57 3.88
C ASP A 82 1.11 19.28 4.01
N ILE A 83 0.47 18.13 3.77
CA ILE A 83 1.09 16.80 3.95
C ILE A 83 2.14 16.55 2.86
N LEU A 84 1.83 16.93 1.63
CA LEU A 84 2.58 16.56 0.42
C LEU A 84 4.06 17.01 0.40
N PRO A 85 4.43 18.23 0.81
CA PRO A 85 5.84 18.63 0.83
C PRO A 85 6.65 17.85 1.86
N HIS A 86 5.99 17.37 2.92
CA HIS A 86 6.63 16.73 4.06
C HIS A 86 6.76 15.22 3.92
N LEU A 87 6.26 14.64 2.83
CA LEU A 87 6.40 13.21 2.58
C LEU A 87 7.87 12.82 2.41
N ASN A 88 8.28 11.73 3.07
CA ASN A 88 9.63 11.22 2.92
C ASN A 88 9.79 10.58 1.53
N ASN A 89 10.36 11.35 0.61
CA ASN A 89 10.35 10.98 -0.78
C ASN A 89 11.52 10.08 -1.21
N TYR A 90 12.55 9.84 -0.38
CA TYR A 90 13.77 9.10 -0.79
C TYR A 90 14.33 9.50 -2.17
N GLY A 91 14.13 10.76 -2.58
CA GLY A 91 14.52 11.29 -3.90
C GLY A 91 13.48 11.16 -5.03
N ARG A 92 12.28 10.64 -4.75
CA ARG A 92 11.11 10.68 -5.65
C ARG A 92 10.45 12.06 -5.63
N TYR A 93 9.60 12.34 -6.61
CA TYR A 93 8.78 13.53 -6.56
C TYR A 93 7.55 13.32 -5.65
N PRO A 94 7.09 14.36 -4.90
CA PRO A 94 5.93 14.26 -4.02
C PRO A 94 4.67 13.72 -4.70
N GLU A 95 4.44 14.08 -5.97
CA GLU A 95 3.24 13.66 -6.70
C GLU A 95 3.26 12.16 -7.01
N ASP A 96 4.43 11.58 -7.23
CA ASP A 96 4.56 10.14 -7.47
C ASP A 96 4.29 9.36 -6.19
N LEU A 97 4.75 9.86 -5.04
CA LEU A 97 4.47 9.25 -3.76
C LEU A 97 2.97 9.36 -3.40
N TYR A 98 2.40 10.55 -3.59
CA TYR A 98 0.95 10.77 -3.46
C TYR A 98 0.16 9.79 -4.32
N TYR A 99 0.49 9.67 -5.61
CA TYR A 99 -0.23 8.79 -6.52
C TYR A 99 -0.10 7.32 -6.13
N ASN A 100 1.08 6.89 -5.68
CA ASN A 100 1.28 5.54 -5.14
C ASN A 100 0.41 5.27 -3.90
N TRP A 101 0.36 6.22 -2.98
CA TRP A 101 -0.44 6.11 -1.77
C TRP A 101 -1.94 6.08 -2.07
N MET A 102 -2.43 7.04 -2.88
CA MET A 102 -3.83 7.10 -3.30
C MET A 102 -4.30 5.83 -4.00
N ARG A 103 -3.42 5.19 -4.78
CA ARG A 103 -3.72 3.90 -5.41
C ARG A 103 -4.01 2.80 -4.38
N GLY A 104 -3.22 2.69 -3.32
CA GLY A 104 -3.48 1.73 -2.23
C GLY A 104 -4.76 2.09 -1.46
N TYR A 105 -4.89 3.37 -1.09
CA TYR A 105 -6.03 3.89 -0.35
C TYR A 105 -7.37 3.60 -1.05
N ILE A 106 -7.48 3.91 -2.34
CA ILE A 106 -8.74 3.72 -3.07
C ILE A 106 -9.02 2.23 -3.34
N VAL A 107 -8.01 1.38 -3.51
CA VAL A 107 -8.24 -0.08 -3.57
C VAL A 107 -8.89 -0.58 -2.29
N CYS A 108 -8.37 -0.18 -1.13
CA CYS A 108 -8.93 -0.53 0.16
C CYS A 108 -10.39 -0.09 0.28
N LYS A 109 -10.68 1.18 -0.05
CA LYS A 109 -12.04 1.74 -0.03
C LYS A 109 -13.00 1.03 -0.98
N TYR A 110 -12.57 0.83 -2.23
CA TYR A 110 -13.41 0.27 -3.28
C TYR A 110 -13.79 -1.19 -3.00
N PHE A 111 -12.84 -2.00 -2.54
CA PHE A 111 -13.06 -3.43 -2.30
C PHE A 111 -13.54 -3.77 -0.89
N ALA A 112 -13.62 -2.81 0.04
CA ALA A 112 -14.12 -3.08 1.40
C ALA A 112 -15.47 -3.83 1.45
N PRO A 113 -16.50 -3.48 0.64
CA PRO A 113 -17.74 -4.24 0.58
C PRO A 113 -17.57 -5.68 0.08
N ALA A 114 -16.62 -5.91 -0.84
CA ALA A 114 -16.30 -7.25 -1.32
C ALA A 114 -15.60 -8.08 -0.24
N LEU A 115 -14.69 -7.46 0.53
CA LEU A 115 -14.00 -8.11 1.65
C LEU A 115 -14.96 -8.53 2.75
N ALA A 116 -15.97 -7.72 3.07
CA ALA A 116 -17.03 -8.10 4.01
C ALA A 116 -17.71 -9.41 3.60
N ARG A 117 -18.02 -9.58 2.30
CA ARG A 117 -18.61 -10.82 1.78
C ARG A 117 -17.64 -11.98 1.79
N ILE A 118 -16.41 -11.77 1.33
CA ILE A 118 -15.36 -12.80 1.23
C ILE A 118 -15.05 -13.39 2.61
N PHE A 119 -14.94 -12.53 3.63
CA PHE A 119 -14.69 -12.94 5.01
C PHE A 119 -15.97 -13.29 5.78
N ASN A 120 -17.14 -13.14 5.16
CA ASN A 120 -18.45 -13.37 5.77
C ASN A 120 -18.63 -12.61 7.11
N VAL A 121 -18.23 -11.33 7.11
CA VAL A 121 -18.38 -10.40 8.24
C VAL A 121 -19.23 -9.20 7.84
N PRO A 122 -20.03 -8.62 8.74
CA PRO A 122 -20.69 -7.34 8.48
C PRO A 122 -19.68 -6.23 8.18
N GLU A 123 -19.98 -5.34 7.25
CA GLU A 123 -19.09 -4.23 6.88
C GLU A 123 -18.72 -3.37 8.09
N GLU A 124 -19.64 -3.15 9.04
CA GLU A 124 -19.37 -2.40 10.27
C GLU A 124 -18.35 -3.06 11.22
N GLN A 125 -18.03 -4.34 11.00
CA GLN A 125 -17.04 -5.07 11.79
C GLN A 125 -15.63 -5.01 11.17
N ILE A 126 -15.50 -4.46 9.96
CA ILE A 126 -14.21 -4.16 9.35
C ILE A 126 -13.71 -2.83 9.91
N ARG A 127 -12.69 -2.90 10.75
CA ARG A 127 -12.07 -1.72 11.37
C ARG A 127 -10.83 -1.31 10.61
N THR A 128 -10.71 -0.04 10.26
CA THR A 128 -9.42 0.50 9.82
C THR A 128 -8.51 0.65 11.03
N VAL A 129 -7.38 -0.06 11.04
CA VAL A 129 -6.38 -0.01 12.12
C VAL A 129 -5.04 0.57 11.65
N GLY A 130 -4.86 0.75 10.34
CA GLY A 130 -3.75 1.51 9.79
C GLY A 130 -3.78 2.95 10.28
N HIS A 131 -2.66 3.45 10.80
CA HIS A 131 -2.55 4.80 11.34
C HIS A 131 -2.36 5.88 10.26
N ASP A 132 -2.62 5.60 8.98
CA ASP A 132 -2.47 6.61 7.91
C ASP A 132 -3.58 7.68 8.04
N SER A 133 -3.41 8.62 8.97
CA SER A 133 -4.28 9.78 9.10
C SER A 133 -3.97 10.75 7.98
N LEU A 134 -4.98 11.03 7.16
CA LEU A 134 -4.93 12.04 6.11
C LEU A 134 -4.59 13.44 6.65
N ALA A 135 -4.78 13.67 7.95
CA ALA A 135 -4.61 14.97 8.61
C ALA A 135 -3.28 15.11 9.38
N GLU A 136 -2.53 14.03 9.61
CA GLU A 136 -1.34 14.06 10.47
C GLU A 136 -0.10 13.46 9.78
N ILE A 137 0.89 14.32 9.50
CA ILE A 137 2.14 13.95 8.83
C ILE A 137 2.89 12.83 9.56
N GLU A 138 2.86 12.84 10.90
CA GLU A 138 3.59 11.89 11.74
C GLU A 138 3.09 10.45 11.57
N THR A 139 1.83 10.27 11.19
CA THR A 139 1.18 8.97 11.10
C THR A 139 0.94 8.52 9.65
N PHE A 140 0.90 9.45 8.69
CA PHE A 140 0.62 9.26 7.26
C PHE A 140 1.53 8.27 6.47
N SER A 141 2.63 7.74 7.03
CA SER A 141 3.47 6.79 6.27
C SER A 141 4.37 5.84 7.06
N GLN A 142 4.17 5.70 8.37
CA GLN A 142 5.12 4.98 9.23
C GLN A 142 4.52 3.81 10.00
N SER A 143 3.23 3.51 9.84
CA SER A 143 2.63 2.40 10.56
C SER A 143 3.04 1.05 9.94
N PRO A 144 3.71 0.16 10.68
CA PRO A 144 3.89 -1.22 10.25
C PRO A 144 2.59 -2.03 10.35
N VAL A 145 1.55 -1.48 10.98
CA VAL A 145 0.25 -2.13 11.21
C VAL A 145 -0.49 -2.30 9.88
N ALA A 146 -1.24 -3.39 9.79
CA ALA A 146 -2.12 -3.69 8.65
C ALA A 146 -3.20 -2.62 8.45
N ASP A 147 -3.80 -2.56 7.28
CA ASP A 147 -4.82 -1.56 6.95
C ASP A 147 -6.12 -1.82 7.72
N LEU A 148 -6.56 -3.08 7.76
CA LEU A 148 -7.84 -3.48 8.32
C LEU A 148 -7.69 -4.54 9.42
N GLU A 149 -8.66 -4.59 10.32
CA GLU A 149 -8.85 -5.64 11.32
C GLU A 149 -10.30 -6.11 11.28
N ILE A 150 -10.47 -7.43 11.26
CA ILE A 150 -11.76 -8.09 11.35
C ILE A 150 -11.76 -9.07 12.52
N ARG A 151 -12.97 -9.41 12.99
CA ARG A 151 -13.18 -10.45 13.98
C ARG A 151 -14.08 -11.52 13.41
N ILE A 152 -13.60 -12.75 13.39
CA ILE A 152 -14.38 -13.94 13.06
C ILE A 152 -14.43 -14.79 14.31
N ASP A 153 -15.62 -14.94 14.88
CA ASP A 153 -15.84 -15.52 16.21
C ASP A 153 -14.96 -14.85 17.29
N ASN A 154 -14.04 -15.60 17.90
CA ASN A 154 -13.09 -15.10 18.90
C ASN A 154 -11.70 -14.81 18.32
N THR A 155 -11.52 -14.94 17.01
CA THR A 155 -10.25 -14.76 16.33
C THR A 155 -10.16 -13.35 15.74
N ILE A 156 -9.06 -12.66 16.02
CA ILE A 156 -8.74 -11.38 15.40
C ILE A 156 -7.83 -11.65 14.19
N ILE A 157 -8.20 -11.06 13.06
CA ILE A 157 -7.44 -11.17 11.81
C ILE A 157 -7.14 -9.76 11.31
N ARG A 158 -5.87 -9.46 11.06
CA ARG A 158 -5.40 -8.24 10.40
C ARG A 158 -5.24 -8.48 8.91
N LEU A 159 -5.77 -7.58 8.08
CA LEU A 159 -5.69 -7.64 6.63
C LEU A 159 -4.81 -6.49 6.12
N GLU A 160 -3.67 -6.84 5.53
CA GLU A 160 -2.81 -5.91 4.80
C GLU A 160 -3.28 -5.88 3.34
N ILE A 161 -3.75 -4.73 2.87
CA ILE A 161 -4.27 -4.56 1.53
C ILE A 161 -3.15 -4.10 0.61
N GLN A 162 -2.90 -4.88 -0.44
CA GLN A 162 -1.92 -4.55 -1.47
C GLN A 162 -2.57 -4.50 -2.85
N SER A 163 -1.97 -3.70 -3.73
CA SER A 163 -2.40 -3.64 -5.12
C SER A 163 -1.23 -3.68 -6.10
N GLY A 164 -1.30 -4.63 -7.01
CA GLY A 164 -0.42 -4.78 -8.16
C GLY A 164 -1.02 -4.07 -9.38
N TYR A 165 -0.21 -3.26 -10.07
CA TYR A 165 -0.61 -2.51 -11.27
C TYR A 165 0.21 -2.88 -12.52
N THR A 166 1.21 -3.75 -12.36
CA THR A 166 2.18 -4.08 -13.43
C THR A 166 2.54 -5.56 -13.49
N GLY A 167 1.80 -6.42 -12.76
CA GLY A 167 2.04 -7.87 -12.72
C GLY A 167 3.22 -8.32 -11.86
N VAL A 168 3.78 -7.44 -11.01
CA VAL A 168 4.75 -7.82 -9.98
C VAL A 168 4.06 -7.82 -8.63
N ASN A 169 3.92 -9.02 -8.04
CA ASN A 169 3.15 -9.23 -6.82
C ASN A 169 4.07 -9.76 -5.70
N ASP A 170 4.60 -8.84 -4.90
CA ASP A 170 5.58 -9.12 -3.86
C ASP A 170 5.10 -8.60 -2.50
N ILE A 171 5.30 -9.38 -1.43
CA ILE A 171 5.08 -8.96 -0.04
C ILE A 171 6.41 -8.54 0.57
N LYS A 172 6.48 -7.31 1.11
CA LYS A 172 7.70 -6.82 1.75
C LYS A 172 8.03 -7.63 3.01
N ALA A 173 9.29 -8.04 3.18
CA ALA A 173 9.69 -8.88 4.31
C ALA A 173 9.41 -8.27 5.70
N HIS A 174 9.36 -6.94 5.84
CA HIS A 174 9.01 -6.32 7.12
C HIS A 174 7.53 -6.50 7.50
N LYS A 175 6.63 -6.66 6.52
CA LYS A 175 5.21 -6.93 6.77
C LYS A 175 5.01 -8.34 7.33
N VAL A 176 5.72 -9.34 6.77
CA VAL A 176 5.72 -10.72 7.30
C VAL A 176 6.31 -10.78 8.72
N ARG A 177 7.41 -10.06 8.98
CA ARG A 177 8.00 -10.00 10.33
C ARG A 177 7.05 -9.37 11.35
N GLU A 178 6.30 -8.34 10.95
CA GLU A 178 5.29 -7.72 11.80
C GLU A 178 4.12 -8.68 12.10
N ALA A 179 3.63 -9.40 11.09
CA ALA A 179 2.62 -10.44 11.25
C ALA A 179 3.04 -11.53 12.25
N GLN A 180 4.26 -12.07 12.09
CA GLN A 180 4.82 -13.07 13.00
C GLN A 180 4.95 -12.53 14.44
N ARG A 181 5.29 -11.24 14.59
CA ARG A 181 5.33 -10.56 15.89
C ARG A 181 3.92 -10.47 16.50
N ALA A 182 2.95 -9.95 15.75
CA ALA A 182 1.56 -9.81 16.20
C ALA A 182 0.97 -11.17 16.62
N PHE A 183 1.24 -12.24 15.86
CA PHE A 183 0.81 -13.57 16.25
C PHE A 183 1.47 -14.04 17.54
N ARG A 184 2.80 -13.92 17.65
CA ARG A 184 3.56 -14.38 18.82
C ARG A 184 3.13 -13.71 20.13
N TYR A 185 2.84 -12.41 20.10
CA TYR A 185 2.57 -11.62 21.31
C TYR A 185 1.09 -11.34 21.56
N GLU A 186 0.28 -11.21 20.51
CA GLU A 186 -1.13 -10.81 20.60
C GLU A 186 -2.09 -11.92 20.13
N GLN A 187 -1.57 -13.03 19.59
CA GLN A 187 -2.37 -14.13 18.98
C GLN A 187 -3.26 -13.64 17.83
N ILE A 188 -2.80 -12.64 17.08
CA ILE A 188 -3.51 -12.06 15.93
C ILE A 188 -3.02 -12.73 14.64
N LEU A 189 -3.96 -13.28 13.86
CA LEU A 189 -3.67 -13.76 12.51
C LEU A 189 -3.48 -12.57 11.57
N SER A 190 -2.64 -12.72 10.55
CA SER A 190 -2.36 -11.66 9.59
C SER A 190 -2.35 -12.20 8.17
N TYR A 191 -3.21 -11.65 7.33
CA TYR A 191 -3.32 -12.02 5.92
C TYR A 191 -2.96 -10.83 5.04
N VAL A 192 -2.28 -11.09 3.92
CA VAL A 192 -2.19 -10.12 2.83
C VAL A 192 -3.31 -10.40 1.85
N VAL A 193 -4.11 -9.38 1.56
CA VAL A 193 -5.08 -9.40 0.46
C VAL A 193 -4.47 -8.60 -0.68
N HIS A 194 -4.01 -9.30 -1.72
CA HIS A 194 -3.32 -8.69 -2.86
C HIS A 194 -4.23 -8.64 -4.08
N PHE A 195 -4.64 -7.44 -4.49
CA PHE A 195 -5.37 -7.21 -5.73
C PHE A 195 -4.40 -6.97 -6.89
N ASP A 196 -4.22 -7.96 -7.76
CA ASP A 196 -3.49 -7.77 -9.02
C ASP A 196 -4.45 -7.18 -10.07
N LEU A 197 -4.59 -5.86 -10.04
CA LEU A 197 -5.46 -5.12 -10.96
C LEU A 197 -4.95 -5.16 -12.42
N PHE A 198 -3.69 -5.53 -12.64
CA PHE A 198 -3.16 -5.70 -13.99
C PHE A 198 -3.72 -6.96 -14.65
N ASN A 199 -3.80 -8.06 -13.90
CA ASN A 199 -4.33 -9.33 -14.39
C ASN A 199 -5.82 -9.56 -14.03
N GLY A 200 -6.40 -8.70 -13.19
CA GLY A 200 -7.78 -8.82 -12.75
C GLY A 200 -8.01 -9.96 -11.76
N THR A 201 -7.00 -10.29 -10.95
CA THR A 201 -7.04 -11.39 -9.97
C THR A 201 -6.76 -10.91 -8.56
N MET A 202 -7.04 -11.75 -7.57
CA MET A 202 -6.78 -11.48 -6.16
C MET A 202 -6.31 -12.74 -5.42
N ALA A 203 -5.36 -12.54 -4.50
CA ALA A 203 -4.83 -13.57 -3.61
C ALA A 203 -5.06 -13.18 -2.15
N ILE A 204 -5.34 -14.17 -1.30
CA ILE A 204 -5.30 -14.05 0.16
C ILE A 204 -4.17 -14.94 0.65
N VAL A 205 -3.11 -14.36 1.18
CA VAL A 205 -1.93 -15.09 1.65
C VAL A 205 -1.83 -14.99 3.16
N ASP A 206 -1.76 -16.14 3.85
CA ASP A 206 -1.47 -16.21 5.26
C ASP A 206 -0.01 -15.86 5.54
N ILE A 207 0.22 -14.67 6.06
CA ILE A 207 1.57 -14.19 6.42
C ILE A 207 1.89 -14.38 7.90
N THR A 208 0.98 -14.99 8.67
CA THR A 208 1.11 -15.22 10.12
C THR A 208 2.39 -15.97 10.45
N ASN A 209 2.73 -16.98 9.65
CA ASN A 209 3.90 -17.83 9.88
C ASN A 209 4.52 -18.40 8.59
N ILE A 210 4.80 -17.54 7.61
CA ILE A 210 5.57 -17.93 6.41
C ILE A 210 6.95 -18.46 6.83
N ASP A 211 7.35 -19.61 6.27
CA ASP A 211 8.69 -20.19 6.46
C ASP A 211 9.78 -19.27 5.89
N GLU A 212 10.76 -18.91 6.70
CA GLU A 212 11.92 -18.11 6.31
C GLU A 212 12.78 -18.80 5.24
N ASN A 213 12.69 -20.12 5.08
CA ASN A 213 13.42 -20.90 4.08
C ASN A 213 12.61 -21.15 2.80
N SER A 214 11.40 -20.58 2.69
CA SER A 214 10.58 -20.70 1.49
C SER A 214 11.33 -20.24 0.24
N ILE A 215 11.19 -21.01 -0.84
CA ILE A 215 11.78 -20.69 -2.16
C ILE A 215 11.26 -19.38 -2.75
N HIS A 216 10.12 -18.89 -2.24
CA HIS A 216 9.48 -17.67 -2.69
C HIS A 216 10.13 -16.40 -2.11
N TRP A 217 11.05 -16.54 -1.15
CA TRP A 217 11.87 -15.43 -0.70
C TRP A 217 12.91 -15.06 -1.76
N VAL A 218 12.76 -13.88 -2.36
CA VAL A 218 13.64 -13.37 -3.40
C VAL A 218 14.19 -11.99 -3.05
N THR A 219 15.33 -11.66 -3.61
CA THR A 219 15.92 -10.31 -3.52
C THR A 219 15.63 -9.57 -4.82
N ARG A 220 14.91 -8.45 -4.75
CA ARG A 220 14.57 -7.64 -5.94
C ARG A 220 15.53 -6.47 -6.06
N ALA A 221 16.33 -6.46 -7.13
CA ALA A 221 17.20 -5.32 -7.45
C ALA A 221 16.41 -4.02 -7.65
N GLN A 222 15.20 -4.12 -8.21
CA GLN A 222 14.27 -3.00 -8.42
C GLN A 222 13.76 -2.38 -7.10
N MET A 223 13.86 -3.10 -5.98
CA MET A 223 13.53 -2.63 -4.64
C MET A 223 14.80 -2.39 -3.81
N GLU A 224 15.85 -1.85 -4.43
CA GLU A 224 17.11 -1.53 -3.74
C GLU A 224 17.76 -2.75 -3.06
N GLY A 225 17.51 -3.96 -3.58
CA GLY A 225 18.01 -5.20 -3.00
C GLY A 225 17.25 -5.65 -1.75
N GLN A 226 16.05 -5.14 -1.52
CA GLN A 226 15.18 -5.63 -0.44
C GLN A 226 14.76 -7.07 -0.69
N ARG A 227 14.71 -7.84 0.42
CA ARG A 227 14.13 -9.17 0.46
C ARG A 227 12.60 -9.04 0.49
N VAL A 228 11.94 -9.78 -0.38
CA VAL A 228 10.48 -9.85 -0.50
C VAL A 228 10.04 -11.29 -0.69
N PHE A 229 8.79 -11.56 -0.35
CA PHE A 229 8.14 -12.82 -0.65
C PHE A 229 7.38 -12.66 -1.97
N SER A 230 7.82 -13.35 -3.01
CA SER A 230 7.13 -13.36 -4.30
C SER A 230 5.86 -14.20 -4.17
N ILE A 231 4.69 -13.59 -4.30
CA ILE A 231 3.43 -14.32 -4.22
C ILE A 231 3.38 -15.30 -5.40
N PRO A 232 3.17 -16.60 -5.17
CA PRO A 232 3.07 -17.59 -6.25
C PRO A 232 1.82 -17.35 -7.10
N ASP A 233 1.87 -17.65 -8.39
CA ASP A 233 0.74 -17.44 -9.30
C ASP A 233 -0.48 -18.27 -8.87
N GLU A 234 -0.26 -19.45 -8.29
CA GLU A 234 -1.30 -20.32 -7.74
C GLU A 234 -2.04 -19.74 -6.53
N ALA A 235 -1.53 -18.69 -5.88
CA ALA A 235 -2.25 -18.00 -4.80
C ALA A 235 -3.37 -17.08 -5.32
N PHE A 236 -3.34 -16.71 -6.61
CA PHE A 236 -4.32 -15.80 -7.23
C PHE A 236 -5.58 -16.54 -7.66
N CYS A 237 -6.35 -16.99 -6.68
CA CYS A 237 -7.50 -17.87 -6.88
C CYS A 237 -8.83 -17.16 -7.19
N TRP A 238 -8.93 -15.85 -7.01
CA TRP A 238 -10.15 -15.10 -7.38
C TRP A 238 -9.94 -14.24 -8.61
N PHE A 239 -10.74 -14.47 -9.66
CA PHE A 239 -10.84 -13.58 -10.81
C PHE A 239 -11.95 -12.55 -10.56
N LEU A 240 -11.63 -11.25 -10.60
CA LEU A 240 -12.54 -10.19 -10.16
C LEU A 240 -13.91 -10.13 -10.87
N PRO A 241 -14.04 -10.55 -12.15
CA PRO A 241 -15.35 -10.71 -12.82
C PRO A 241 -16.22 -11.86 -12.29
N ASP A 242 -15.65 -12.82 -11.56
CA ASP A 242 -16.36 -13.94 -10.95
C ASP A 242 -16.92 -13.59 -9.57
N GLU A 243 -17.91 -14.36 -9.12
CA GLU A 243 -18.50 -14.16 -7.79
C GLU A 243 -17.44 -14.24 -6.68
N PRO A 244 -17.43 -13.31 -5.70
CA PRO A 244 -16.46 -13.36 -4.61
C PRO A 244 -16.55 -14.68 -3.84
N PRO A 245 -15.44 -15.44 -3.71
CA PRO A 245 -15.42 -16.69 -2.97
C PRO A 245 -15.40 -16.46 -1.46
N TYR A 246 -15.64 -17.51 -0.69
CA TYR A 246 -15.37 -17.49 0.74
C TYR A 246 -13.86 -17.60 0.98
N TYR A 247 -13.33 -16.81 1.93
CA TYR A 247 -11.88 -16.66 2.08
C TYR A 247 -11.13 -17.97 2.36
N LEU A 248 -11.74 -18.92 3.10
CA LEU A 248 -11.09 -20.21 3.38
C LEU A 248 -10.96 -21.11 2.14
N ASP A 249 -11.73 -20.85 1.10
CA ASP A 249 -11.63 -21.62 -0.16
C ASP A 249 -10.44 -21.16 -1.01
N ILE A 250 -9.89 -19.98 -0.71
CA ILE A 250 -8.81 -19.33 -1.49
C ILE A 250 -7.62 -18.86 -0.65
N LEU A 251 -7.58 -19.20 0.64
CA LEU A 251 -6.49 -18.84 1.54
C LEU A 251 -5.25 -19.67 1.20
N PHE A 252 -4.15 -18.98 0.89
CA PHE A 252 -2.86 -19.56 0.53
C PHE A 252 -1.86 -19.52 1.70
#